data_AF-A0A350MQ66-F1
#
_entry.id   AF-A0A350MQ66-F1
#
_cell.length_a   1.000
_cell.length_b   1.000
_cell.length_c   1.000
_cell.angle_alpha   90.00
_cell.angle_beta   90.00
_cell.angle_gamma   90.00
#
_symmetry.space_group_name_H-M   'P 1'
#
loop_
_entity.id
_entity.type
_entity.pdbx_description
1 polymer ?
#
loop_
_entity_poly.entity_id
_entity_poly.type
_entity_poly.pdbx_seq_one_letter_code
_entity_poly.pdbx_strand_id
1 'polypeptide(L)'
;MEVEIAKCYQKYDLGHQALAVLFPVIYLPYLGLSSKEKYLEPSKQPVIKKTALREWVDAIIFAVVAALIIRTFIFEAYTIPTPSMEKTLLEGDYLFVSKMSYGPRVPNTPISFPFVHNTLPFTRYTKSYVEWFRLPYYRFPGFGKIKRNDPVVFNYPTGDTVVLERQNEDYYRIVRMAEEEFKMGMGSRYREGMGREAVWRTYHVVARPIDKRENYIKRCIALPGDTVQIIDRQVYLNGKEMPNPPLLQFNYLIRTEGRGLSSRVLERLDISKEDIGWFQQYAILPLTNDNVKQISKIPGVIEVKPQLAPAGEWSPDIFPFDSAYRWNVDNFGPLYIPRKGDEVSLNLKNLPLYRRIIEVYEKNKLDVKGNKIFINDKEAHSYCFQQNYYWMMGDNRHNSADSRYWGFVPEDHIVGKAVFVWLSLDKDKSLADGKIRWNKLFRVPR
;
A
#
# COMPACT_ATOMS: atom_id res chain seq x y z
N MET A 1 26.21 -28.11 -7.24
CA MET A 1 26.57 -29.53 -7.44
C MET A 1 25.90 -30.09 -8.69
N GLU A 2 24.63 -29.77 -8.87
CA GLU A 2 23.72 -30.04 -9.98
C GLU A 2 24.28 -29.58 -11.34
N VAL A 3 24.83 -28.37 -11.40
CA VAL A 3 25.47 -27.82 -12.62
C VAL A 3 26.68 -28.65 -13.05
N GLU A 4 27.49 -29.13 -12.10
CA GLU A 4 28.66 -29.96 -12.40
C GLU A 4 28.25 -31.34 -12.91
N ILE A 5 27.16 -31.91 -12.37
CA ILE A 5 26.57 -33.15 -12.88
C ILE A 5 26.07 -32.96 -14.32
N ALA A 6 25.37 -31.85 -14.62
CA ALA A 6 24.95 -31.56 -15.99
C ALA A 6 26.13 -31.42 -16.97
N LYS A 7 27.24 -30.80 -16.54
CA LYS A 7 28.47 -30.73 -17.33
C LYS A 7 29.10 -32.10 -17.60
N CYS A 8 28.93 -33.08 -16.69
CA CYS A 8 29.38 -34.46 -16.94
C CYS A 8 28.64 -35.09 -18.15
N TYR A 9 27.41 -34.66 -18.43
CA TYR A 9 26.65 -35.05 -19.63
C TYR A 9 26.92 -34.13 -20.84
N GLN A 10 28.04 -33.40 -20.83
CA GLN A 10 28.44 -32.46 -21.88
C GLN A 10 27.44 -31.32 -22.12
N LYS A 11 26.63 -30.99 -21.11
CA LYS A 11 25.64 -29.91 -21.19
C LYS A 11 26.22 -28.62 -20.63
N TYR A 12 26.91 -27.89 -21.51
CA TYR A 12 27.62 -26.68 -21.13
C TYR A 12 26.81 -25.41 -21.33
N ASP A 13 25.71 -25.43 -22.07
CA ASP A 13 24.87 -24.26 -22.29
C ASP A 13 24.04 -23.88 -21.05
N LEU A 14 23.63 -22.61 -21.01
CA LEU A 14 22.90 -22.01 -19.89
C LEU A 14 21.52 -22.65 -19.70
N GLY A 15 20.86 -23.08 -20.77
CA GLY A 15 19.53 -23.68 -20.72
C GLY A 15 19.55 -25.01 -19.98
N HIS A 16 20.48 -25.90 -20.32
CA HIS A 16 20.62 -27.20 -19.66
C HIS A 16 21.09 -27.06 -18.21
N GLN A 17 21.94 -26.06 -17.91
CA GLN A 17 22.33 -25.76 -16.53
C GLN A 17 21.16 -25.23 -15.69
N ALA A 18 20.33 -24.36 -16.29
CA ALA A 18 19.10 -23.89 -15.64
C ALA A 18 18.12 -25.04 -15.37
N LEU A 19 17.93 -25.96 -16.33
CA LEU A 19 17.09 -27.15 -16.13
C LEU A 19 17.62 -28.04 -15.00
N ALA A 20 18.94 -28.21 -14.89
CA ALA A 20 19.57 -28.98 -13.81
C ALA A 20 19.36 -28.35 -12.43
N VAL A 21 19.34 -27.02 -12.34
CA VAL A 21 19.13 -26.29 -11.08
C VAL A 21 17.65 -26.19 -10.71
N LEU A 22 16.79 -25.88 -11.68
CA LEU A 22 15.36 -25.65 -11.45
C LEU A 22 14.57 -26.95 -11.32
N PHE A 23 14.99 -28.01 -12.02
CA PHE A 23 14.29 -29.31 -12.06
C PHE A 23 15.24 -30.49 -11.85
N PRO A 24 16.09 -30.50 -10.81
CA PRO A 24 17.12 -31.52 -10.64
C PRO A 24 16.54 -32.94 -10.60
N VAL A 25 15.37 -33.10 -9.97
CA VAL A 25 14.69 -34.40 -9.78
C VAL A 25 14.09 -34.97 -11.07
N ILE A 26 13.84 -34.14 -12.08
CA ILE A 26 13.30 -34.59 -13.37
C ILE A 26 14.42 -34.68 -14.40
N TYR A 27 15.21 -33.61 -14.47
CA TYR A 27 16.17 -33.40 -15.53
C TYR A 27 17.45 -34.21 -15.38
N LEU A 28 17.99 -34.36 -14.15
CA LEU A 28 19.18 -35.18 -13.94
C LEU A 28 18.90 -36.68 -14.15
N PRO A 29 17.76 -37.25 -13.69
CA PRO A 29 17.37 -38.61 -14.07
C PRO A 29 17.13 -38.75 -15.58
N TYR A 30 16.52 -37.77 -16.25
CA TYR A 30 16.39 -37.79 -17.71
C TYR A 30 17.75 -37.89 -18.41
N LEU A 31 18.75 -37.09 -17.99
CA LEU A 31 20.10 -37.17 -18.53
C LEU A 31 20.75 -38.53 -18.26
N GLY A 32 20.54 -39.10 -17.07
CA GLY A 32 21.10 -40.41 -16.70
C GLY A 32 20.44 -41.62 -17.34
N LEU A 33 19.14 -41.53 -17.64
CA LEU A 33 18.35 -42.62 -18.25
C LEU A 33 18.30 -42.54 -19.78
N SER A 34 18.65 -41.39 -20.36
CA SER A 34 18.68 -41.22 -21.82
C SER A 34 19.86 -41.97 -22.43
N SER A 35 19.58 -42.94 -23.29
CA SER A 35 20.60 -43.67 -24.07
C SER A 35 21.36 -42.79 -25.07
N LYS A 36 20.87 -41.57 -25.33
CA LYS A 36 21.49 -40.60 -26.24
C LYS A 36 22.53 -39.72 -25.57
N GLU A 37 22.49 -39.60 -24.24
CA GLU A 37 23.32 -38.66 -23.49
C GLU A 37 24.55 -39.37 -22.93
N LYS A 38 25.73 -38.87 -23.28
CA LYS A 38 27.00 -39.52 -22.93
C LYS A 38 27.61 -38.88 -21.69
N TYR A 39 27.63 -39.65 -20.60
CA TYR A 39 28.32 -39.29 -19.37
C TYR A 39 29.85 -39.35 -19.56
N LEU A 40 30.53 -38.31 -19.10
CA LEU A 40 31.97 -38.23 -18.97
C LEU A 40 32.33 -38.08 -17.50
N GLU A 41 33.34 -38.83 -17.05
CA GLU A 41 33.89 -38.65 -15.72
C GLU A 41 34.38 -37.20 -15.52
N PRO A 42 34.23 -36.61 -14.33
CA PRO A 42 34.66 -35.24 -14.05
C PRO A 42 36.12 -34.95 -14.45
N SER A 43 37.01 -35.93 -14.30
CA SER A 43 38.44 -35.83 -14.66
C SER A 43 38.71 -35.79 -16.17
N LYS A 44 37.76 -36.25 -17.00
CA LYS A 44 37.87 -36.33 -18.46
C LYS A 44 37.09 -35.21 -19.17
N GLN A 45 36.54 -34.26 -18.42
CA GLN A 45 35.81 -33.14 -19.02
C GLN A 45 36.76 -32.22 -19.80
N PRO A 46 36.40 -31.79 -21.02
CA PRO A 46 37.16 -30.77 -21.73
C PRO A 46 37.15 -29.46 -20.94
N VAL A 47 38.32 -28.83 -20.79
CA VAL A 47 38.43 -27.48 -20.22
C VAL A 47 37.91 -26.48 -21.25
N ILE A 48 36.60 -26.27 -21.26
CA ILE A 48 35.97 -25.28 -22.13
C ILE A 48 36.20 -23.91 -21.51
N LYS A 49 37.15 -23.15 -22.05
CA LYS A 49 37.30 -21.72 -21.72
C LYS A 49 36.05 -20.99 -22.19
N LYS A 50 35.25 -20.49 -21.25
CA LYS A 50 34.16 -19.58 -21.57
C LYS A 50 34.77 -18.31 -22.16
N THR A 51 34.09 -17.70 -23.12
CA THR A 51 34.47 -16.36 -23.57
C THR A 51 34.25 -15.37 -22.42
N ALA A 52 35.10 -14.35 -22.30
CA ALA A 52 34.95 -13.33 -21.26
C ALA A 52 33.54 -12.70 -21.27
N LEU A 53 32.97 -12.49 -22.46
CA LEU A 53 31.59 -12.01 -22.62
C LEU A 53 30.57 -12.95 -21.95
N ARG A 54 30.71 -14.27 -22.14
CA ARG A 54 29.82 -15.26 -21.55
C ARG A 54 29.94 -15.30 -20.03
N GLU A 55 31.15 -15.20 -19.48
CA GLU A 55 31.35 -15.13 -18.03
C GLU A 55 30.69 -13.91 -17.41
N TRP A 56 30.83 -12.74 -18.06
CA TRP A 56 30.14 -11.52 -17.65
C TRP A 56 28.62 -11.67 -17.72
N VAL A 57 28.08 -12.23 -18.81
CA VAL A 57 26.63 -12.47 -18.95
C VAL A 57 26.12 -13.43 -17.88
N ASP A 58 26.80 -14.55 -17.64
CA ASP A 58 26.43 -15.52 -16.60
C ASP A 58 26.42 -14.86 -15.22
N ALA A 59 27.44 -14.04 -14.90
CA ALA A 59 27.54 -13.33 -13.63
C ALA A 59 26.42 -12.29 -13.45
N ILE A 60 26.07 -11.55 -14.50
CA ILE A 60 24.97 -10.59 -14.49
C ILE A 60 23.63 -11.31 -14.30
N ILE A 61 23.38 -12.39 -15.03
CA ILE A 61 22.15 -13.19 -14.87
C ILE A 61 22.03 -13.70 -13.43
N PHE A 62 23.11 -14.27 -12.89
CA PHE A 62 23.12 -14.74 -11.51
C PHE A 62 22.84 -13.61 -10.52
N ALA A 63 23.50 -12.46 -10.66
CA ALA A 63 23.30 -11.31 -9.80
C ALA A 63 21.85 -10.78 -9.86
N VAL A 64 21.26 -10.74 -11.06
CA VAL A 64 19.86 -10.34 -11.25
C VAL A 64 18.92 -11.33 -10.58
N VAL A 65 19.10 -12.64 -10.78
CA VAL A 65 18.27 -13.68 -10.14
C VAL A 65 18.37 -13.62 -8.63
N ALA A 66 19.59 -13.53 -8.08
CA ALA A 66 19.82 -13.39 -6.65
C ALA A 66 19.15 -12.12 -6.09
N ALA A 67 19.33 -10.98 -6.77
CA ALA A 67 18.71 -9.71 -6.40
C ALA A 67 17.18 -9.80 -6.45
N LEU A 68 16.58 -10.48 -7.43
CA LEU A 68 15.14 -10.70 -7.53
C LEU A 68 14.62 -11.56 -6.39
N ILE A 69 15.32 -12.64 -6.02
CA ILE A 69 14.95 -13.50 -4.89
C ILE A 69 15.02 -12.70 -3.58
N ILE A 70 16.13 -12.01 -3.32
CA ILE A 70 16.32 -11.17 -2.14
C ILE A 70 15.24 -10.10 -2.07
N ARG A 71 14.99 -9.40 -3.17
CA ARG A 71 13.95 -8.36 -3.27
C ARG A 71 12.57 -8.94 -3.01
N THR A 72 12.26 -10.11 -3.56
CA THR A 72 10.93 -10.71 -3.46
C THR A 72 10.63 -11.21 -2.05
N PHE A 73 11.59 -11.86 -1.40
CA PHE A 73 11.35 -12.59 -0.15
C PHE A 73 11.97 -11.98 1.10
N ILE A 74 13.03 -11.17 1.00
CA ILE A 74 13.77 -10.72 2.20
C ILE A 74 13.45 -9.26 2.51
N PHE A 75 13.80 -8.35 1.61
CA PHE A 75 13.64 -6.92 1.82
C PHE A 75 13.49 -6.15 0.52
N GLU A 76 12.91 -4.96 0.59
CA GLU A 76 12.81 -4.05 -0.54
C GLU A 76 12.96 -2.61 -0.09
N ALA A 77 13.59 -1.79 -0.93
CA ALA A 77 13.73 -0.37 -0.69
C ALA A 77 12.56 0.39 -1.33
N TYR A 78 11.92 1.28 -0.58
CA TYR A 78 10.81 2.13 -1.05
C TYR A 78 11.09 3.59 -0.78
N THR A 79 10.66 4.47 -1.67
CA THR A 79 10.70 5.93 -1.45
C THR A 79 9.37 6.41 -0.91
N ILE A 80 9.39 7.38 0.01
CA ILE A 80 8.20 8.06 0.54
C ILE A 80 7.84 9.25 -0.36
N PRO A 81 6.69 9.20 -1.06
CA PRO A 81 6.29 10.25 -1.98
C PRO A 81 5.28 11.25 -1.39
N THR A 82 4.78 11.03 -0.16
CA THR A 82 3.71 11.86 0.44
C THR A 82 3.97 12.15 1.92
N PRO A 83 3.44 13.26 2.46
CA PRO A 83 3.60 13.68 3.86
C PRO A 83 2.68 12.94 4.85
N SER A 84 1.98 11.88 4.43
CA SER A 84 1.01 11.18 5.30
C SER A 84 1.60 10.58 6.60
N MET A 85 2.90 10.29 6.61
CA MET A 85 3.65 9.80 7.78
C MET A 85 4.66 10.84 8.28
N GLU A 86 4.46 12.12 7.94
CA GLU A 86 5.37 13.23 8.26
C GLU A 86 5.72 13.29 9.75
N LYS A 87 6.89 13.88 10.06
CA LYS A 87 7.63 13.81 11.35
C LYS A 87 8.21 12.45 11.71
N THR A 88 7.49 11.37 11.44
CA THR A 88 8.03 10.00 11.56
C THR A 88 8.89 9.65 10.34
N LEU A 89 8.32 9.83 9.16
CA LEU A 89 8.90 9.58 7.84
C LEU A 89 8.63 10.78 6.95
N LEU A 90 9.69 11.41 6.44
CA LEU A 90 9.58 12.59 5.60
C LEU A 90 9.48 12.18 4.13
N GLU A 91 8.89 13.06 3.32
CA GLU A 91 8.99 12.94 1.88
C GLU A 91 10.46 12.96 1.44
N GLY A 92 10.80 12.07 0.51
CA GLY A 92 12.19 11.82 0.09
C GLY A 92 12.97 10.87 0.99
N ASP A 93 12.36 10.31 2.05
CA ASP A 93 12.93 9.18 2.79
C ASP A 93 12.90 7.91 1.94
N TYR A 94 14.00 7.17 1.94
CA TYR A 94 14.12 5.85 1.39
C TYR A 94 14.16 4.84 2.54
N LEU A 95 13.15 3.98 2.56
CA LEU A 95 12.93 3.01 3.61
C LEU A 95 13.45 1.65 3.20
N PHE A 96 14.02 0.96 4.17
CA PHE A 96 14.24 -0.47 4.10
C PHE A 96 13.02 -1.18 4.71
N VAL A 97 12.37 -2.04 3.94
CA VAL A 97 11.20 -2.80 4.38
C VAL A 97 11.55 -4.26 4.49
N SER A 98 11.39 -4.81 5.69
CA SER A 98 11.58 -6.23 5.97
C SER A 98 10.30 -7.01 5.66
N LYS A 99 10.36 -7.86 4.65
CA LYS A 99 9.26 -8.80 4.31
C LYS A 99 9.23 -9.98 5.28
N MET A 100 10.40 -10.35 5.82
CA MET A 100 10.54 -11.40 6.83
C MET A 100 9.87 -11.07 8.17
N SER A 101 9.68 -9.79 8.49
CA SER A 101 9.05 -9.38 9.77
C SER A 101 7.66 -9.97 9.98
N TYR A 102 6.84 -9.97 8.93
CA TYR A 102 5.48 -10.55 8.96
C TYR A 102 5.37 -11.81 8.11
N GLY A 103 6.46 -12.27 7.52
CA GLY A 103 6.50 -13.43 6.64
C GLY A 103 6.34 -13.02 5.19
N PRO A 104 7.26 -13.45 4.30
CA PRO A 104 7.18 -13.09 2.91
C PRO A 104 6.01 -13.79 2.21
N ARG A 105 5.43 -13.10 1.24
CA ARG A 105 4.34 -13.65 0.42
C ARG A 105 4.87 -14.10 -0.93
N VAL A 106 4.24 -15.13 -1.49
CA VAL A 106 4.47 -15.53 -2.87
C VAL A 106 3.84 -14.47 -3.79
N PRO A 107 4.57 -13.96 -4.82
CA PRO A 107 4.01 -13.01 -5.76
C PRO A 107 2.88 -13.67 -6.58
N ASN A 108 1.73 -13.00 -6.68
CA ASN A 108 0.61 -13.48 -7.48
C ASN A 108 0.96 -13.49 -8.98
N THR A 109 1.84 -12.60 -9.42
CA THR A 109 2.34 -12.49 -10.79
C THR A 109 3.85 -12.81 -10.86
N PRO A 110 4.22 -14.11 -10.84
CA PRO A 110 5.63 -14.51 -10.76
C PRO A 110 6.42 -14.17 -12.03
N ILE A 111 5.76 -14.06 -13.18
CA ILE A 111 6.38 -13.71 -14.45
C ILE A 111 6.16 -12.22 -14.70
N SER A 112 7.21 -11.43 -14.47
CA SER A 112 7.23 -10.00 -14.75
C SER A 112 8.61 -9.54 -15.16
N PHE A 113 8.67 -8.44 -15.90
CA PHE A 113 9.93 -7.84 -16.32
C PHE A 113 10.71 -7.35 -15.09
N PRO A 114 11.98 -7.77 -14.92
CA PRO A 114 12.76 -7.43 -13.75
C PRO A 114 12.82 -5.92 -13.49
N PHE A 115 12.64 -5.53 -12.23
CA PHE A 115 12.76 -4.15 -11.76
C PHE A 115 11.75 -3.14 -12.36
N VAL A 116 10.71 -3.60 -13.05
CA VAL A 116 9.65 -2.74 -13.61
C VAL A 116 8.32 -3.05 -12.94
N HIS A 117 7.69 -2.03 -12.35
CA HIS A 117 6.49 -2.20 -11.53
C HIS A 117 5.22 -2.51 -12.34
N ASN A 118 4.77 -1.58 -13.20
CA ASN A 118 3.43 -1.64 -13.81
C ASN A 118 3.44 -1.71 -15.34
N THR A 119 4.21 -0.82 -15.97
CA THR A 119 4.21 -0.61 -17.43
C THR A 119 5.64 -0.73 -17.95
N LEU A 120 5.83 -1.37 -19.11
CA LEU A 120 7.14 -1.48 -19.74
C LEU A 120 7.73 -0.09 -20.05
N PRO A 121 9.05 0.10 -19.89
CA PRO A 121 9.72 1.33 -20.30
C PRO A 121 9.37 1.69 -21.75
N PHE A 122 9.24 2.98 -22.04
CA PHE A 122 8.90 3.52 -23.37
C PHE A 122 7.50 3.19 -23.90
N THR A 123 6.64 2.56 -23.09
CA THR A 123 5.23 2.33 -23.43
C THR A 123 4.31 3.07 -22.47
N ARG A 124 3.10 3.44 -22.92
CA ARG A 124 2.09 4.08 -22.06
C ARG A 124 1.16 3.07 -21.38
N TYR A 125 0.86 1.97 -22.05
CA TYR A 125 -0.23 1.05 -21.66
C TYR A 125 0.20 -0.42 -21.60
N THR A 126 1.43 -0.77 -21.98
CA THR A 126 1.86 -2.18 -22.02
C THR A 126 2.30 -2.65 -20.64
N LYS A 127 1.57 -3.61 -20.06
CA LYS A 127 1.85 -4.19 -18.74
C LYS A 127 3.26 -4.79 -18.70
N SER A 128 3.96 -4.62 -17.57
CA SER A 128 5.28 -5.25 -17.33
C SER A 128 5.19 -6.71 -16.85
N TYR A 129 4.00 -7.28 -16.79
CA TYR A 129 3.73 -8.62 -16.28
C TYR A 129 2.66 -9.31 -17.12
N VAL A 130 2.65 -10.65 -17.07
CA VAL A 130 1.67 -11.48 -17.76
C VAL A 130 0.51 -11.85 -16.83
N GLU A 131 -0.69 -12.04 -17.38
CA GLU A 131 -1.90 -12.30 -16.59
C GLU A 131 -2.48 -13.70 -16.78
N TRP A 132 -2.08 -14.42 -17.83
CA TRP A 132 -2.51 -15.79 -18.13
C TRP A 132 -2.14 -16.83 -17.07
N PHE A 133 -1.22 -16.50 -16.15
CA PHE A 133 -0.78 -17.36 -15.07
C PHE A 133 -0.70 -16.52 -13.79
N ARG A 134 -1.46 -16.92 -12.77
CA ARG A 134 -1.48 -16.26 -11.46
C ARG A 134 -1.42 -17.31 -10.36
N LEU A 135 -0.60 -17.06 -9.35
CA LEU A 135 -0.50 -17.93 -8.17
C LEU A 135 -1.53 -17.51 -7.10
N PRO A 136 -2.12 -18.48 -6.36
CA PRO A 136 -2.94 -18.17 -5.21
C PRO A 136 -2.09 -17.49 -4.12
N TYR A 137 -2.76 -16.75 -3.24
CA TYR A 137 -2.09 -16.13 -2.10
C TYR A 137 -1.51 -17.20 -1.17
N TYR A 138 -0.24 -17.05 -0.84
CA TYR A 138 0.44 -17.83 0.19
C TYR A 138 1.46 -16.94 0.89
N ARG A 139 1.52 -17.04 2.22
CA ARG A 139 2.47 -16.33 3.06
C ARG A 139 3.26 -17.33 3.89
N PHE A 140 4.59 -17.25 3.80
CA PHE A 140 5.49 -18.03 4.64
C PHE A 140 5.47 -17.50 6.08
N PRO A 141 5.82 -18.32 7.08
CA PRO A 141 6.00 -17.84 8.45
C PRO A 141 7.00 -16.67 8.52
N GLY A 142 6.67 -15.66 9.33
CA GLY A 142 7.54 -14.52 9.62
C GLY A 142 8.16 -14.60 11.01
N PHE A 143 9.06 -13.66 11.30
CA PHE A 143 9.66 -13.53 12.64
C PHE A 143 8.69 -12.99 13.71
N GLY A 144 7.54 -12.44 13.29
CA GLY A 144 6.53 -11.95 14.22
C GLY A 144 5.19 -11.70 13.54
N LYS A 145 4.26 -11.16 14.33
CA LYS A 145 2.95 -10.69 13.88
C LYS A 145 2.91 -9.17 13.91
N ILE A 146 1.99 -8.59 13.13
CA ILE A 146 1.73 -7.15 13.13
C ILE A 146 1.27 -6.74 14.53
N LYS A 147 1.83 -5.64 15.03
CA LYS A 147 1.44 -5.03 16.31
C LYS A 147 0.86 -3.64 16.08
N ARG A 148 0.09 -3.17 17.06
CA ARG A 148 -0.40 -1.78 17.06
C ARG A 148 0.79 -0.81 16.99
N ASN A 149 0.59 0.29 16.28
CA ASN A 149 1.57 1.32 15.93
C ASN A 149 2.74 0.88 15.05
N ASP A 150 2.80 -0.39 14.61
CA ASP A 150 3.84 -0.79 13.67
C ASP A 150 3.71 0.01 12.35
N PRO A 151 4.83 0.50 11.78
CA PRO A 151 4.85 1.08 10.45
C PRO A 151 4.78 -0.04 9.41
N VAL A 152 3.59 -0.26 8.87
CA VAL A 152 3.31 -1.36 7.95
C VAL A 152 3.28 -0.84 6.53
N VAL A 153 4.01 -1.53 5.65
CA VAL A 153 3.89 -1.36 4.20
C VAL A 153 2.92 -2.39 3.65
N PHE A 154 1.97 -1.93 2.85
CA PHE A 154 0.91 -2.75 2.26
C PHE A 154 0.52 -2.22 0.88
N ASN A 155 -0.07 -3.08 0.05
CA ASN A 155 -0.62 -2.68 -1.23
C ASN A 155 -1.92 -1.90 -1.05
N TYR A 156 -2.10 -0.85 -1.83
CA TYR A 156 -3.27 0.03 -1.76
C TYR A 156 -4.56 -0.76 -2.02
N PRO A 157 -5.52 -0.82 -1.07
CA PRO A 157 -6.68 -1.69 -1.18
C PRO A 157 -7.62 -1.37 -2.36
N THR A 158 -7.72 -0.10 -2.76
CA THR A 158 -8.53 0.33 -3.91
C THR A 158 -7.73 0.54 -5.20
N GLY A 159 -6.43 0.25 -5.17
CA GLY A 159 -5.57 0.24 -6.37
C GLY A 159 -5.80 -0.97 -7.29
N ASP A 160 -6.87 -1.74 -7.07
CA ASP A 160 -7.25 -2.89 -7.89
C ASP A 160 -7.75 -2.49 -9.27
N THR A 161 -8.28 -1.28 -9.40
CA THR A 161 -8.75 -0.68 -10.64
C THR A 161 -8.22 0.74 -10.73
N VAL A 162 -7.59 1.12 -11.84
CA VAL A 162 -6.90 2.40 -11.98
C VAL A 162 -7.23 3.04 -13.32
N VAL A 163 -7.41 4.37 -13.30
CA VAL A 163 -7.46 5.23 -14.49
C VAL A 163 -6.03 5.64 -14.84
N LEU A 164 -5.50 5.19 -15.98
CA LEU A 164 -4.08 5.40 -16.31
C LEU A 164 -3.71 6.86 -16.54
N GLU A 165 -4.66 7.70 -16.93
CA GLU A 165 -4.51 9.15 -17.06
C GLU A 165 -4.56 9.90 -15.72
N ARG A 166 -5.12 9.30 -14.66
CA ARG A 166 -5.38 9.94 -13.35
C ARG A 166 -4.91 9.05 -12.20
N GLN A 167 -3.68 8.58 -12.26
CA GLN A 167 -3.13 7.60 -11.31
C GLN A 167 -2.94 8.14 -9.88
N ASN A 168 -2.99 9.46 -9.70
CA ASN A 168 -2.96 10.12 -8.39
C ASN A 168 -4.32 10.11 -7.67
N GLU A 169 -5.37 9.59 -8.31
CA GLU A 169 -6.73 9.58 -7.79
C GLU A 169 -7.30 8.17 -7.67
N ASP A 170 -8.17 7.96 -6.68
CA ASP A 170 -8.88 6.70 -6.49
C ASP A 170 -9.95 6.52 -7.57
N TYR A 171 -9.89 5.42 -8.33
CA TYR A 171 -10.86 5.09 -9.38
C TYR A 171 -12.30 5.12 -8.86
N TYR A 172 -12.53 4.57 -7.67
CA TYR A 172 -13.88 4.50 -7.12
C TYR A 172 -14.41 5.88 -6.75
N ARG A 173 -13.56 6.80 -6.30
CA ARG A 173 -13.92 8.20 -6.11
C ARG A 173 -14.28 8.88 -7.43
N ILE A 174 -13.47 8.69 -8.49
CA ILE A 174 -13.76 9.23 -9.82
C ILE A 174 -15.14 8.77 -10.29
N VAL A 175 -15.45 7.48 -10.13
CA VAL A 175 -16.76 6.92 -10.48
C VAL A 175 -17.87 7.54 -9.62
N ARG A 176 -17.72 7.61 -8.29
CA ARG A 176 -18.74 8.21 -7.41
C ARG A 176 -19.04 9.66 -7.81
N MET A 177 -18.01 10.47 -8.05
CA MET A 177 -18.18 11.86 -8.49
C MET A 177 -18.90 11.95 -9.84
N ALA A 178 -18.53 11.09 -10.80
CA ALA A 178 -19.20 11.04 -12.09
C ALA A 178 -20.68 10.61 -11.96
N GLU A 179 -20.99 9.62 -11.12
CA GLU A 179 -22.38 9.23 -10.85
C GLU A 179 -23.19 10.36 -10.24
N GLU A 180 -22.62 11.10 -9.28
CA GLU A 180 -23.27 12.27 -8.67
C GLU A 180 -23.53 13.39 -9.68
N GLU A 181 -22.55 13.70 -10.53
CA GLU A 181 -22.67 14.70 -11.59
C GLU A 181 -23.78 14.32 -12.59
N PHE A 182 -23.80 13.07 -13.07
CA PHE A 182 -24.83 12.57 -13.98
C PHE A 182 -26.21 12.58 -13.32
N LYS A 183 -26.30 12.20 -12.05
CA LYS A 183 -27.56 12.22 -11.29
C LYS A 183 -28.11 13.63 -11.14
N MET A 184 -27.25 14.61 -10.86
CA MET A 184 -27.63 16.03 -10.78
C MET A 184 -28.04 16.60 -12.15
N GLY A 185 -27.29 16.30 -13.21
CA GLY A 185 -27.53 16.85 -14.55
C GLY A 185 -28.70 16.22 -15.30
N MET A 186 -28.98 14.92 -15.07
CA MET A 186 -30.00 14.18 -15.84
C MET A 186 -31.32 13.97 -15.12
N GLY A 187 -31.37 14.17 -13.80
CA GLY A 187 -32.58 13.99 -13.00
C GLY A 187 -33.25 12.62 -13.25
N SER A 188 -34.49 12.61 -13.72
CA SER A 188 -35.27 11.38 -13.97
C SER A 188 -34.74 10.49 -15.10
N ARG A 189 -33.85 11.00 -15.96
CA ARG A 189 -33.23 10.22 -17.04
C ARG A 189 -32.02 9.41 -16.59
N TYR A 190 -31.50 9.70 -15.40
CA TYR A 190 -30.36 8.99 -14.82
C TYR A 190 -30.69 7.50 -14.61
N ARG A 191 -29.71 6.64 -14.88
CA ARG A 191 -29.73 5.22 -14.51
C ARG A 191 -28.43 4.90 -13.78
N GLU A 192 -28.52 4.06 -12.76
CA GLU A 192 -27.36 3.62 -12.00
C GLU A 192 -26.31 2.99 -12.92
N GLY A 193 -25.05 3.42 -12.78
CA GLY A 193 -23.93 2.93 -13.58
C GLY A 193 -23.56 3.83 -14.77
N MET A 194 -24.35 4.86 -15.10
CA MET A 194 -24.05 5.79 -16.19
C MET A 194 -22.72 6.54 -15.99
N GLY A 195 -22.44 6.97 -14.75
CA GLY A 195 -21.17 7.63 -14.44
C GLY A 195 -19.98 6.69 -14.63
N ARG A 196 -20.11 5.42 -14.19
CA ARG A 196 -19.10 4.38 -14.44
C ARG A 196 -18.89 4.15 -15.94
N GLU A 197 -19.96 3.99 -16.70
CA GLU A 197 -19.88 3.82 -18.17
C GLU A 197 -19.18 5.00 -18.84
N ALA A 198 -19.48 6.23 -18.40
CA ALA A 198 -18.84 7.44 -18.90
C ALA A 198 -17.32 7.47 -18.62
N VAL A 199 -16.91 7.04 -17.41
CA VAL A 199 -15.48 6.91 -17.06
C VAL A 199 -14.78 5.89 -17.95
N TRP A 200 -15.40 4.71 -18.16
CA TRP A 200 -14.83 3.65 -19.01
C TRP A 200 -14.78 4.01 -20.50
N ARG A 201 -15.69 4.87 -20.98
CA ARG A 201 -15.67 5.37 -22.35
C ARG A 201 -14.61 6.45 -22.56
N THR A 202 -14.32 7.23 -21.53
CA THR A 202 -13.42 8.40 -21.60
C THR A 202 -11.97 8.02 -21.35
N TYR A 203 -11.70 7.06 -20.47
CA TYR A 203 -10.35 6.79 -19.96
C TYR A 203 -9.91 5.33 -20.11
N HIS A 204 -8.59 5.11 -20.02
CA HIS A 204 -8.03 3.76 -19.99
C HIS A 204 -8.08 3.20 -18.58
N VAL A 205 -9.12 2.41 -18.30
CA VAL A 205 -9.31 1.72 -17.03
C VAL A 205 -8.64 0.35 -17.09
N VAL A 206 -7.76 0.07 -16.14
CA VAL A 206 -7.09 -1.23 -16.02
C VAL A 206 -7.22 -1.83 -14.63
N ALA A 207 -7.39 -3.15 -14.58
CA ALA A 207 -7.31 -3.90 -13.33
C ALA A 207 -5.86 -4.30 -13.01
N ARG A 208 -5.49 -4.27 -11.72
CA ARG A 208 -4.16 -4.64 -11.22
C ARG A 208 -4.23 -5.75 -10.16
N PRO A 209 -3.40 -6.81 -10.28
CA PRO A 209 -3.26 -7.79 -9.23
C PRO A 209 -2.63 -7.15 -7.98
N ILE A 210 -2.86 -7.75 -6.81
CA ILE A 210 -2.51 -7.18 -5.50
C ILE A 210 -1.03 -6.78 -5.42
N ASP A 211 -0.14 -7.62 -5.93
CA ASP A 211 1.31 -7.42 -5.93
C ASP A 211 1.82 -6.37 -6.92
N LYS A 212 0.94 -5.83 -7.77
CA LYS A 212 1.22 -4.74 -8.73
C LYS A 212 0.48 -3.45 -8.41
N ARG A 213 -0.14 -3.36 -7.23
CA ARG A 213 -0.73 -2.10 -6.75
C ARG A 213 0.32 -1.26 -6.04
N GLU A 214 0.07 0.03 -5.98
CA GLU A 214 0.83 1.03 -5.23
C GLU A 214 1.06 0.55 -3.79
N ASN A 215 2.23 0.88 -3.24
CA ASN A 215 2.55 0.56 -1.84
C ASN A 215 2.32 1.80 -0.98
N TYR A 216 1.63 1.61 0.13
CA TYR A 216 1.39 2.63 1.14
C TYR A 216 2.06 2.21 2.44
N ILE A 217 2.53 3.19 3.19
CA ILE A 217 2.99 3.01 4.56
C ILE A 217 2.08 3.79 5.50
N LYS A 218 1.63 3.12 6.57
CA LYS A 218 0.79 3.69 7.62
C LYS A 218 1.07 2.95 8.94
N ARG A 219 0.57 3.47 10.06
CA ARG A 219 0.55 2.74 11.32
C ARG A 219 -0.63 1.78 11.37
N CYS A 220 -0.37 0.56 11.82
CA CYS A 220 -1.44 -0.35 12.20
C CYS A 220 -2.09 0.12 13.50
N ILE A 221 -3.31 0.63 13.42
CA ILE A 221 -4.05 1.15 14.58
C ILE A 221 -4.86 0.03 15.24
N ALA A 222 -5.67 -0.68 14.45
CA ALA A 222 -6.52 -1.76 14.95
C ALA A 222 -6.14 -3.10 14.32
N LEU A 223 -6.14 -4.13 15.16
CA LEU A 223 -5.85 -5.52 14.79
C LEU A 223 -7.16 -6.28 14.49
N PRO A 224 -7.08 -7.48 13.88
CA PRO A 224 -8.26 -8.31 13.66
C PRO A 224 -8.96 -8.63 14.98
N GLY A 225 -10.27 -8.38 15.04
CA GLY A 225 -11.11 -8.52 16.23
C GLY A 225 -11.29 -7.23 17.05
N ASP A 226 -10.60 -6.14 16.72
CA ASP A 226 -10.80 -4.85 17.39
C ASP A 226 -12.03 -4.11 16.83
N THR A 227 -12.69 -3.31 17.67
CA THR A 227 -13.63 -2.26 17.24
C THR A 227 -12.92 -0.91 17.31
N VAL A 228 -12.85 -0.19 16.19
CA VAL A 228 -12.26 1.15 16.12
C VAL A 228 -13.34 2.22 16.17
N GLN A 229 -13.07 3.29 16.93
CA GLN A 229 -13.89 4.50 16.96
C GLN A 229 -12.97 5.72 17.05
N ILE A 230 -13.38 6.82 16.44
CA ILE A 230 -12.70 8.11 16.54
C ILE A 230 -13.73 9.11 17.06
N ILE A 231 -13.39 9.80 18.13
CA ILE A 231 -14.21 10.86 18.74
C ILE A 231 -13.31 12.07 18.88
N ASP A 232 -13.66 13.17 18.22
CA ASP A 232 -12.91 14.42 18.21
C ASP A 232 -11.40 14.23 18.02
N ARG A 233 -11.04 13.45 16.99
CA ARG A 233 -9.67 13.05 16.59
C ARG A 233 -9.00 11.97 17.43
N GLN A 234 -9.52 11.67 18.62
CA GLN A 234 -8.96 10.67 19.51
C GLN A 234 -9.44 9.27 19.11
N VAL A 235 -8.50 8.33 18.99
CA VAL A 235 -8.81 6.93 18.64
C VAL A 235 -9.14 6.15 19.91
N TYR A 236 -10.20 5.35 19.82
CA TYR A 236 -10.61 4.37 20.82
C TYR A 236 -10.64 2.98 20.18
N LEU A 237 -10.10 2.00 20.88
CA LEU A 237 -10.14 0.59 20.52
C LEU A 237 -10.90 -0.19 21.57
N ASN A 238 -11.97 -0.88 21.17
CA ASN A 238 -12.83 -1.65 22.07
C ASN A 238 -13.33 -0.80 23.25
N GLY A 239 -13.69 0.46 22.97
CA GLY A 239 -14.15 1.44 23.97
C GLY A 239 -13.06 2.05 24.87
N LYS A 240 -11.78 1.69 24.67
CA LYS A 240 -10.65 2.23 25.44
C LYS A 240 -9.82 3.18 24.60
N GLU A 241 -9.43 4.31 25.19
CA GLU A 241 -8.56 5.29 24.54
C GLU A 241 -7.22 4.66 24.15
N MET A 242 -6.80 4.86 22.90
CA MET A 242 -5.50 4.45 22.40
C MET A 242 -4.49 5.60 22.55
N PRO A 243 -3.31 5.36 23.17
CA PRO A 243 -2.27 6.37 23.24
C PRO A 243 -1.84 6.85 21.86
N ASN A 244 -1.78 8.18 21.68
CA ASN A 244 -1.32 8.78 20.44
C ASN A 244 0.20 8.61 20.26
N PRO A 245 0.68 8.38 19.02
CA PRO A 245 2.09 8.49 18.69
C PRO A 245 2.65 9.88 19.07
N PRO A 246 3.92 9.97 19.51
CA PRO A 246 4.49 11.23 20.00
C PRO A 246 4.59 12.32 18.94
N LEU A 247 4.74 11.93 17.68
CA LEU A 247 4.90 12.84 16.54
C LEU A 247 3.61 13.01 15.72
N LEU A 248 2.47 12.63 16.29
CA LEU A 248 1.17 12.75 15.63
C LEU A 248 0.85 14.20 15.29
N GLN A 249 0.38 14.44 14.06
CA GLN A 249 -0.03 15.76 13.57
C GLN A 249 -1.51 15.81 13.25
N PHE A 250 -2.10 16.98 13.51
CA PHE A 250 -3.42 17.39 13.03
C PHE A 250 -3.30 18.79 12.41
N ASN A 251 -4.22 19.15 11.52
CA ASN A 251 -4.30 20.52 11.05
C ASN A 251 -4.84 21.46 12.13
N TYR A 252 -4.22 22.63 12.22
CA TYR A 252 -4.65 23.75 13.05
C TYR A 252 -4.80 24.99 12.19
N LEU A 253 -5.81 25.80 12.52
CA LEU A 253 -6.02 27.12 11.96
C LEU A 253 -5.21 28.13 12.79
N ILE A 254 -4.29 28.83 12.12
CA ILE A 254 -3.39 29.80 12.73
C ILE A 254 -3.72 31.19 12.17
N ARG A 255 -3.91 32.16 13.06
CA ARG A 255 -4.10 33.56 12.70
C ARG A 255 -3.00 34.40 13.33
N THR A 256 -2.39 35.27 12.53
CA THR A 256 -1.29 36.13 12.94
C THR A 256 -1.57 37.60 12.63
N GLU A 257 -0.90 38.51 13.33
CA GLU A 257 -0.80 39.92 12.97
C GLU A 257 0.15 40.08 11.79
N GLY A 258 -0.24 40.88 10.78
CA GLY A 258 0.64 41.22 9.66
C GLY A 258 0.94 40.05 8.72
N ARG A 259 2.23 39.77 8.49
CA ARG A 259 2.73 38.98 7.33
C ARG A 259 2.75 37.45 7.51
N GLY A 260 2.21 36.89 8.59
CA GLY A 260 2.26 35.44 8.82
C GLY A 260 3.50 34.97 9.60
N LEU A 261 3.63 33.65 9.75
CA LEU A 261 4.82 33.02 10.33
C LEU A 261 6.02 33.15 9.37
N SER A 262 7.17 33.57 9.88
CA SER A 262 8.40 33.65 9.07
C SER A 262 8.89 32.27 8.61
N SER A 263 9.55 32.19 7.46
CA SER A 263 10.15 30.93 6.94
C SER A 263 11.08 30.25 7.96
N ARG A 264 11.85 31.03 8.74
CA ARG A 264 12.74 30.50 9.79
C ARG A 264 11.97 29.78 10.90
N VAL A 265 10.76 30.26 11.24
CA VAL A 265 9.90 29.61 12.22
C VAL A 265 9.38 28.28 11.67
N LEU A 266 8.93 28.27 10.43
CA LEU A 266 8.44 27.07 9.76
C LEU A 266 9.54 26.01 9.65
N GLU A 267 10.74 26.39 9.23
CA GLU A 267 11.93 25.53 9.15
C GLU A 267 12.32 24.98 10.53
N ARG A 268 12.31 25.81 11.58
CA ARG A 268 12.62 25.37 12.95
C ARG A 268 11.61 24.34 13.48
N LEU A 269 10.36 24.45 13.07
CA LEU A 269 9.28 23.51 13.43
C LEU A 269 9.16 22.34 12.43
N ASP A 270 10.04 22.32 11.42
CA ASP A 270 10.12 21.32 10.36
C ASP A 270 8.81 21.22 9.55
N ILE A 271 8.09 22.34 9.39
CA ILE A 271 6.85 22.42 8.62
C ILE A 271 7.20 22.72 7.17
N SER A 272 6.87 21.79 6.27
CA SER A 272 7.02 21.99 4.82
C SER A 272 6.13 23.16 4.34
N LYS A 273 6.65 23.96 3.40
CA LYS A 273 5.87 25.05 2.80
C LYS A 273 4.72 24.54 1.94
N GLU A 274 4.87 23.35 1.35
CA GLU A 274 3.83 22.72 0.53
C GLU A 274 2.64 22.22 1.35
N ASP A 275 2.85 21.96 2.65
CA ASP A 275 1.81 21.49 3.56
C ASP A 275 1.00 22.65 4.19
N ILE A 276 1.29 23.90 3.80
CA ILE A 276 0.59 25.09 4.27
C ILE A 276 -0.64 25.32 3.41
N GLY A 277 -1.81 25.02 3.98
CA GLY A 277 -3.09 25.43 3.42
C GLY A 277 -3.45 26.86 3.83
N TRP A 278 -4.42 27.45 3.13
CA TRP A 278 -5.00 28.74 3.50
C TRP A 278 -6.51 28.66 3.44
N PHE A 279 -7.18 29.20 4.46
CA PHE A 279 -8.62 29.34 4.48
C PHE A 279 -9.00 30.68 5.09
N GLN A 280 -9.59 31.55 4.25
CA GLN A 280 -9.87 32.94 4.61
C GLN A 280 -8.59 33.61 5.16
N GLN A 281 -8.64 34.09 6.40
CA GLN A 281 -7.52 34.74 7.11
C GLN A 281 -6.64 33.77 7.92
N TYR A 282 -6.86 32.46 7.83
CA TYR A 282 -6.13 31.45 8.59
C TYR A 282 -5.14 30.69 7.69
N ALA A 283 -3.92 30.50 8.19
CA ALA A 283 -3.03 29.45 7.70
C ALA A 283 -3.47 28.11 8.30
N ILE A 284 -3.52 27.07 7.47
CA ILE A 284 -3.78 25.69 7.89
C ILE A 284 -2.44 24.97 7.94
N LEU A 285 -2.01 24.56 9.12
CA LEU A 285 -0.72 23.89 9.31
C LEU A 285 -0.90 22.52 9.97
N PRO A 286 -0.24 21.46 9.48
CA PRO A 286 -0.16 20.19 10.21
C PRO A 286 0.82 20.32 11.38
N LEU A 287 0.30 20.33 12.59
CA LEU A 287 1.08 20.54 13.81
C LEU A 287 0.99 19.35 14.75
N THR A 288 2.13 19.03 15.37
CA THR A 288 2.17 18.22 16.59
C THR A 288 1.67 19.04 17.77
N ASN A 289 1.27 18.35 18.85
CA ASN A 289 0.87 19.02 20.09
C ASN A 289 1.98 19.94 20.66
N ASP A 290 3.25 19.58 20.48
CA ASP A 290 4.37 20.41 20.91
C ASP A 290 4.60 21.61 19.98
N ASN A 291 4.40 21.45 18.67
CA ASN A 291 4.45 22.57 17.73
C ASN A 291 3.36 23.60 18.03
N VAL A 292 2.15 23.16 18.40
CA VAL A 292 1.07 24.06 18.86
C VAL A 292 1.53 24.88 20.06
N LYS A 293 2.07 24.25 21.11
CA LYS A 293 2.58 24.95 22.30
C LYS A 293 3.68 25.96 21.98
N GLN A 294 4.51 25.66 20.99
CA GLN A 294 5.58 26.57 20.55
C GLN A 294 5.04 27.75 19.74
N ILE A 295 4.13 27.49 18.78
CA ILE A 295 3.54 28.53 17.91
C ILE A 295 2.70 29.50 18.73
N SER A 296 1.92 29.03 19.70
CA SER A 296 1.10 29.89 20.55
C SER A 296 1.91 30.89 21.40
N LYS A 297 3.23 30.70 21.53
CA LYS A 297 4.13 31.61 22.27
C LYS A 297 4.85 32.63 21.37
N ILE A 298 4.65 32.57 20.05
CA ILE A 298 5.35 33.44 19.11
C ILE A 298 4.67 34.82 19.09
N PRO A 299 5.43 35.92 19.28
CA PRO A 299 4.89 37.27 19.15
C PRO A 299 4.22 37.48 17.79
N GLY A 300 3.00 38.03 17.79
CA GLY A 300 2.19 38.24 16.59
C GLY A 300 1.30 37.05 16.21
N VAL A 301 1.35 35.91 16.92
CA VAL A 301 0.31 34.87 16.78
C VAL A 301 -0.90 35.24 17.64
N ILE A 302 -2.04 35.47 17.01
CA ILE A 302 -3.27 35.90 17.68
C ILE A 302 -4.09 34.68 18.12
N GLU A 303 -4.14 33.65 17.28
CA GLU A 303 -5.04 32.52 17.49
C GLU A 303 -4.45 31.24 16.92
N VAL A 304 -4.57 30.16 17.69
CA VAL A 304 -4.23 28.80 17.29
C VAL A 304 -5.39 27.91 17.72
N LYS A 305 -6.17 27.39 16.76
CA LYS A 305 -7.30 26.49 17.07
C LYS A 305 -7.25 25.24 16.20
N PRO A 306 -7.70 24.09 16.72
CA PRO A 306 -7.75 22.88 15.93
C PRO A 306 -8.73 23.05 14.75
N GLN A 307 -8.36 22.52 13.58
CA GLN A 307 -9.34 22.29 12.52
C GLN A 307 -10.12 21.04 12.91
N LEU A 308 -11.44 21.15 13.06
CA LEU A 308 -12.31 20.06 13.51
C LEU A 308 -13.52 19.94 12.60
N ALA A 309 -13.83 18.72 12.18
CA ALA A 309 -15.09 18.36 11.56
C ALA A 309 -16.12 17.99 12.65
N PRO A 310 -17.24 18.73 12.77
CA PRO A 310 -18.27 18.50 13.79
C PRO A 310 -18.81 17.06 13.78
N ALA A 311 -19.09 16.51 14.95
CA ALA A 311 -19.73 15.20 15.07
C ALA A 311 -21.11 15.21 14.38
N GLY A 312 -21.40 14.16 13.62
CA GLY A 312 -22.64 14.05 12.85
C GLY A 312 -22.63 14.79 11.52
N GLU A 313 -21.56 15.48 11.14
CA GLU A 313 -21.40 15.97 9.77
C GLU A 313 -20.88 14.85 8.88
N TRP A 314 -21.68 14.42 7.90
CA TRP A 314 -21.30 13.35 6.98
C TRP A 314 -20.30 13.87 5.93
N SER A 315 -19.19 13.16 5.76
CA SER A 315 -18.25 13.41 4.67
C SER A 315 -18.40 12.33 3.58
N PRO A 316 -18.75 12.69 2.33
CA PRO A 316 -18.99 11.73 1.25
C PRO A 316 -17.73 10.96 0.82
N ASP A 317 -16.54 11.51 1.09
CA ASP A 317 -15.25 10.87 0.81
C ASP A 317 -14.78 9.91 1.93
N ILE A 318 -15.54 9.78 3.01
CA ILE A 318 -15.21 8.91 4.15
C ILE A 318 -15.97 7.58 4.00
N PHE A 319 -15.24 6.48 4.15
CA PHE A 319 -15.79 5.13 4.14
C PHE A 319 -16.91 5.02 5.21
N PRO A 320 -18.07 4.39 4.93
CA PRO A 320 -18.39 3.55 3.79
C PRO A 320 -19.03 4.27 2.59
N PHE A 321 -18.92 5.60 2.50
CA PHE A 321 -19.53 6.41 1.44
C PHE A 321 -21.07 6.35 1.40
N ASP A 322 -21.68 6.17 2.58
CA ASP A 322 -23.12 6.08 2.75
C ASP A 322 -23.55 7.07 3.83
N SER A 323 -24.53 7.94 3.50
CA SER A 323 -24.98 9.02 4.38
C SER A 323 -25.70 8.55 5.64
N ALA A 324 -26.12 7.27 5.70
CA ALA A 324 -26.59 6.65 6.93
C ALA A 324 -25.50 6.61 8.01
N TYR A 325 -24.23 6.66 7.60
CA TYR A 325 -23.06 6.78 8.46
C TYR A 325 -22.55 8.21 8.40
N ARG A 326 -23.03 9.06 9.31
CA ARG A 326 -22.63 10.47 9.40
C ARG A 326 -21.24 10.65 10.02
N TRP A 327 -20.28 9.91 9.48
CA TRP A 327 -18.88 9.91 9.86
C TRP A 327 -18.09 10.92 9.02
N ASN A 328 -17.02 11.42 9.62
CA ASN A 328 -16.04 12.29 8.99
C ASN A 328 -14.62 11.94 9.49
N VAL A 329 -13.66 12.79 9.12
CA VAL A 329 -12.22 12.57 9.40
C VAL A 329 -11.88 12.55 10.90
N ASP A 330 -12.68 13.24 11.73
CA ASP A 330 -12.45 13.43 13.17
C ASP A 330 -13.41 12.64 14.05
N ASN A 331 -14.55 12.24 13.49
CA ASN A 331 -15.63 11.52 14.17
C ASN A 331 -16.07 10.34 13.31
N PHE A 332 -15.66 9.13 13.71
CA PHE A 332 -15.79 7.91 12.91
C PHE A 332 -16.14 6.70 13.77
N GLY A 333 -16.92 5.78 13.21
CA GLY A 333 -17.24 4.52 13.89
C GLY A 333 -18.36 4.66 14.93
N PRO A 334 -18.54 3.64 15.79
CA PRO A 334 -17.69 2.45 15.92
C PRO A 334 -17.74 1.54 14.68
N LEU A 335 -16.62 0.88 14.36
CA LEU A 335 -16.49 -0.08 13.26
C LEU A 335 -15.72 -1.32 13.73
N TYR A 336 -16.31 -2.50 13.55
CA TYR A 336 -15.65 -3.77 13.83
C TYR A 336 -14.64 -4.12 12.73
N ILE A 337 -13.43 -4.51 13.11
CA ILE A 337 -12.36 -4.95 12.21
C ILE A 337 -12.32 -6.48 12.22
N PRO A 338 -12.76 -7.17 11.16
CA PRO A 338 -12.97 -8.61 11.23
C PRO A 338 -11.67 -9.43 11.34
N ARG A 339 -11.72 -10.49 12.14
CA ARG A 339 -10.73 -11.57 12.13
C ARG A 339 -11.26 -12.75 11.33
N LYS A 340 -10.34 -13.50 10.73
CA LYS A 340 -10.67 -14.74 10.01
C LYS A 340 -11.48 -15.66 10.91
N GLY A 341 -12.60 -16.17 10.38
CA GLY A 341 -13.52 -17.06 11.05
C GLY A 341 -14.54 -16.38 11.95
N ASP A 342 -14.46 -15.06 12.15
CA ASP A 342 -15.55 -14.33 12.81
C ASP A 342 -16.78 -14.32 11.91
N GLU A 343 -17.96 -14.25 12.52
CA GLU A 343 -19.23 -14.15 11.84
C GLU A 343 -19.97 -12.88 12.26
N VAL A 344 -20.55 -12.16 11.28
CA VAL A 344 -21.43 -11.01 11.54
C VAL A 344 -22.79 -11.24 10.89
N SER A 345 -23.85 -10.82 11.57
CA SER A 345 -25.18 -10.75 10.94
C SER A 345 -25.16 -9.70 9.82
N LEU A 346 -25.81 -10.00 8.69
CA LEU A 346 -25.93 -9.08 7.56
C LEU A 346 -27.34 -8.52 7.44
N ASN A 347 -27.41 -7.23 7.13
CA ASN A 347 -28.64 -6.52 6.80
C ASN A 347 -28.32 -5.32 5.90
N LEU A 348 -29.34 -4.70 5.31
CA LEU A 348 -29.12 -3.57 4.39
C LEU A 348 -28.41 -2.38 5.05
N LYS A 349 -28.53 -2.21 6.37
CA LYS A 349 -27.89 -1.11 7.10
C LYS A 349 -26.39 -1.33 7.20
N ASN A 350 -25.90 -2.53 7.52
CA ASN A 350 -24.47 -2.80 7.69
C ASN A 350 -23.78 -3.32 6.43
N LEU A 351 -24.53 -3.68 5.38
CA LEU A 351 -23.97 -4.13 4.12
C LEU A 351 -22.96 -3.14 3.50
N PRO A 352 -23.16 -1.81 3.52
CA PRO A 352 -22.17 -0.86 3.00
C PRO A 352 -20.78 -1.00 3.67
N LEU A 353 -20.73 -1.41 4.94
CA LEU A 353 -19.46 -1.64 5.64
C LEU A 353 -18.75 -2.88 5.07
N TYR A 354 -19.46 -3.97 4.82
CA TYR A 354 -18.83 -5.26 4.49
C TYR A 354 -18.87 -5.64 3.00
N ARG A 355 -19.60 -4.89 2.17
CA ARG A 355 -19.78 -5.16 0.73
C ARG A 355 -18.45 -5.41 0.03
N ARG A 356 -17.48 -4.51 0.19
CA ARG A 356 -16.17 -4.62 -0.46
C ARG A 356 -15.37 -5.82 0.03
N ILE A 357 -15.50 -6.19 1.31
CA ILE A 357 -14.90 -7.42 1.83
C ILE A 357 -15.46 -8.63 1.09
N ILE A 358 -16.78 -8.74 1.03
CA ILE A 358 -17.48 -9.88 0.43
C ILE A 358 -17.18 -9.98 -1.07
N GLU A 359 -17.37 -8.89 -1.82
CA GLU A 359 -17.29 -8.86 -3.28
C GLU A 359 -15.86 -8.86 -3.81
N VAL A 360 -15.01 -7.99 -3.26
CA VAL A 360 -13.71 -7.67 -3.87
C VAL A 360 -12.57 -8.43 -3.20
N TYR A 361 -12.54 -8.43 -1.87
CA TYR A 361 -11.42 -9.03 -1.14
C TYR A 361 -11.55 -10.56 -1.04
N GLU A 362 -12.76 -11.07 -0.78
CA GLU A 362 -13.03 -12.50 -0.64
C GLU A 362 -13.74 -13.12 -1.87
N LYS A 363 -13.96 -12.32 -2.91
CA LYS A 363 -14.37 -12.74 -4.27
C LYS A 363 -15.68 -13.52 -4.33
N ASN A 364 -16.64 -13.15 -3.50
CA ASN A 364 -17.99 -13.72 -3.55
C ASN A 364 -18.90 -12.87 -4.43
N LYS A 365 -19.89 -13.51 -5.06
CA LYS A 365 -20.99 -12.80 -5.70
C LYS A 365 -21.95 -12.29 -4.62
N LEU A 366 -22.31 -11.01 -4.64
CA LEU A 366 -23.26 -10.41 -3.71
C LEU A 366 -24.38 -9.72 -4.49
N ASP A 367 -25.62 -10.16 -4.26
CA ASP A 367 -26.80 -9.56 -4.86
C ASP A 367 -27.78 -9.11 -3.78
N VAL A 368 -28.46 -7.98 -3.99
CA VAL A 368 -29.53 -7.50 -3.12
C VAL A 368 -30.82 -7.46 -3.92
N LYS A 369 -31.85 -8.19 -3.47
CA LYS A 369 -33.17 -8.25 -4.11
C LYS A 369 -34.25 -7.87 -3.10
N GLY A 370 -34.78 -6.66 -3.22
CA GLY A 370 -35.66 -6.08 -2.19
C GLY A 370 -34.90 -5.98 -0.85
N ASN A 371 -35.41 -6.64 0.18
CA ASN A 371 -34.81 -6.64 1.52
C ASN A 371 -33.92 -7.85 1.81
N LYS A 372 -33.67 -8.70 0.80
CA LYS A 372 -32.90 -9.94 0.94
C LYS A 372 -31.51 -9.80 0.35
N ILE A 373 -30.52 -10.33 1.05
CA ILE A 373 -29.12 -10.36 0.64
C ILE A 373 -28.81 -11.79 0.19
N PHE A 374 -28.15 -11.92 -0.96
CA PHE A 374 -27.72 -13.20 -1.50
C PHE A 374 -26.20 -13.20 -1.67
N ILE A 375 -25.54 -14.25 -1.18
CA ILE A 375 -24.10 -14.47 -1.36
C ILE A 375 -23.93 -15.79 -2.10
N ASN A 376 -23.27 -15.74 -3.26
CA ASN A 376 -23.12 -16.88 -4.17
C ASN A 376 -24.47 -17.57 -4.45
N ASP A 377 -25.46 -16.75 -4.82
CA ASP A 377 -26.84 -17.14 -5.18
C ASP A 377 -27.66 -17.78 -4.03
N LYS A 378 -27.17 -17.76 -2.79
CA LYS A 378 -27.88 -18.23 -1.60
C LYS A 378 -28.27 -17.07 -0.69
N GLU A 379 -29.51 -17.08 -0.20
CA GLU A 379 -29.96 -16.09 0.79
C GLU A 379 -29.07 -16.17 2.03
N ALA A 380 -28.55 -15.02 2.47
CA ALA A 380 -27.57 -14.90 3.53
C ALA A 380 -28.05 -13.91 4.59
N HIS A 381 -28.08 -14.37 5.84
CA HIS A 381 -28.38 -13.54 7.02
C HIS A 381 -27.13 -13.22 7.84
N SER A 382 -25.99 -13.79 7.46
CA SER A 382 -24.70 -13.60 8.11
C SER A 382 -23.57 -13.80 7.10
N TYR A 383 -22.36 -13.43 7.51
CA TYR A 383 -21.15 -13.64 6.75
C TYR A 383 -19.99 -14.05 7.65
N CYS A 384 -19.28 -15.10 7.26
CA CYS A 384 -18.07 -15.58 7.92
C CYS A 384 -16.84 -15.13 7.13
N PHE A 385 -15.95 -14.37 7.77
CA PHE A 385 -14.78 -13.79 7.12
C PHE A 385 -13.69 -14.83 6.85
N GLN A 386 -13.13 -14.82 5.65
CA GLN A 386 -12.15 -15.79 5.18
C GLN A 386 -10.70 -15.39 5.46
N GLN A 387 -10.45 -14.12 5.81
CA GLN A 387 -9.13 -13.61 6.18
C GLN A 387 -9.17 -12.53 7.26
N ASN A 388 -7.98 -12.18 7.76
CA ASN A 388 -7.82 -11.11 8.75
C ASN A 388 -7.83 -9.73 8.08
N TYR A 389 -8.35 -8.74 8.79
CA TYR A 389 -8.38 -7.34 8.37
C TYR A 389 -7.71 -6.42 9.39
N TYR A 390 -7.21 -5.30 8.90
CA TYR A 390 -6.47 -4.32 9.69
C TYR A 390 -6.98 -2.92 9.41
N TRP A 391 -6.81 -2.04 10.39
CA TRP A 391 -7.08 -0.60 10.24
C TRP A 391 -5.76 0.18 10.26
N MET A 392 -5.51 0.93 9.20
CA MET A 392 -4.25 1.63 8.98
C MET A 392 -4.47 3.15 8.95
N MET A 393 -3.69 3.92 9.72
CA MET A 393 -3.78 5.40 9.73
C MET A 393 -2.42 6.06 9.64
N GLY A 394 -2.38 7.25 9.02
CA GLY A 394 -1.17 8.06 8.95
C GLY A 394 -0.92 8.84 10.24
N ASP A 395 0.32 9.30 10.40
CA ASP A 395 0.68 10.17 11.53
C ASP A 395 0.23 11.61 11.30
N ASN A 396 0.20 12.07 10.04
CA ASN A 396 -0.37 13.35 9.66
C ASN A 396 -1.87 13.16 9.36
N ARG A 397 -2.70 13.20 10.40
CA ARG A 397 -4.08 12.70 10.39
C ARG A 397 -5.03 13.45 9.48
N HIS A 398 -4.81 14.73 9.19
CA HIS A 398 -5.64 15.46 8.22
C HIS A 398 -5.07 15.44 6.80
N ASN A 399 -3.81 15.02 6.62
CA ASN A 399 -3.14 14.95 5.31
C ASN A 399 -2.70 13.50 4.99
N SER A 400 -3.54 12.54 5.37
CA SER A 400 -3.29 11.13 5.17
C SER A 400 -4.52 10.48 4.56
N ALA A 401 -4.42 10.12 3.28
CA ALA A 401 -5.28 9.11 2.72
C ALA A 401 -4.93 7.79 3.42
N ASP A 402 -5.88 7.26 4.20
CA ASP A 402 -5.75 6.06 5.02
C ASP A 402 -7.08 5.30 5.17
N SER A 403 -7.17 4.32 6.08
CA SER A 403 -8.36 3.47 6.21
C SER A 403 -9.67 4.23 6.42
N ARG A 404 -9.66 5.48 6.90
CA ARG A 404 -10.86 6.32 6.95
C ARG A 404 -11.47 6.58 5.55
N TYR A 405 -10.66 6.56 4.51
CA TYR A 405 -11.04 6.87 3.13
C TYR A 405 -11.30 5.62 2.27
N TRP A 406 -10.77 4.45 2.62
CA TRP A 406 -10.95 3.21 1.84
C TRP A 406 -11.41 2.00 2.63
N GLY A 407 -11.52 2.12 3.95
CA GLY A 407 -11.90 1.05 4.86
C GLY A 407 -10.75 0.08 5.15
N PHE A 408 -11.07 -1.20 5.11
CA PHE A 408 -10.20 -2.28 5.59
C PHE A 408 -8.97 -2.52 4.73
N VAL A 409 -7.86 -2.89 5.39
CA VAL A 409 -6.67 -3.45 4.75
C VAL A 409 -6.64 -4.96 4.98
N PRO A 410 -6.80 -5.80 3.95
CA PRO A 410 -6.79 -7.25 4.11
C PRO A 410 -5.38 -7.82 4.32
N GLU A 411 -5.28 -9.01 4.94
CA GLU A 411 -4.02 -9.67 5.26
C GLU A 411 -3.12 -9.95 4.05
N ASP A 412 -3.71 -10.26 2.89
CA ASP A 412 -2.99 -10.52 1.65
C ASP A 412 -2.37 -9.26 1.00
N HIS A 413 -2.77 -8.07 1.47
CA HIS A 413 -2.19 -6.79 1.04
C HIS A 413 -0.93 -6.43 1.84
N ILE A 414 -0.69 -7.05 2.99
CA ILE A 414 0.46 -6.71 3.84
C ILE A 414 1.77 -7.11 3.13
N VAL A 415 2.70 -6.18 2.97
CA VAL A 415 4.00 -6.44 2.33
C VAL A 415 5.07 -6.71 3.38
N GLY A 416 5.19 -5.85 4.39
CA GLY A 416 6.24 -5.96 5.39
C GLY A 416 6.27 -4.81 6.39
N LYS A 417 7.30 -4.80 7.22
CA LYS A 417 7.54 -3.75 8.22
C LYS A 417 8.62 -2.80 7.75
N ALA A 418 8.40 -1.49 7.82
CA ALA A 418 9.48 -0.52 7.65
C ALA A 418 10.40 -0.56 8.86
N VAL A 419 11.67 -0.91 8.65
CA VAL A 419 12.62 -1.14 9.75
C VAL A 419 13.55 0.04 10.00
N PHE A 420 14.04 0.71 8.95
CA PHE A 420 14.84 1.93 9.08
C PHE A 420 14.83 2.75 7.78
N VAL A 421 15.14 4.04 7.93
CA VAL A 421 15.43 4.96 6.81
C VAL A 421 16.89 4.78 6.41
N TRP A 422 17.20 4.34 5.20
CA TRP A 422 18.60 4.13 4.78
C TRP A 422 19.19 5.34 4.05
N LEU A 423 18.34 6.18 3.46
CA LEU A 423 18.70 7.46 2.85
C LEU A 423 17.54 8.43 3.06
N SER A 424 17.84 9.71 3.28
CA SER A 424 16.83 10.76 3.37
C SER A 424 17.30 11.96 2.56
N LEU A 425 16.49 12.34 1.56
CA LEU A 425 16.79 13.46 0.67
C LEU A 425 15.78 14.57 0.88
N ASP A 426 16.28 15.79 0.99
CA ASP A 426 15.49 17.00 1.02
C ASP A 426 15.14 17.43 -0.41
N LYS A 427 13.85 17.43 -0.75
CA LYS A 427 13.40 17.75 -2.11
C LYS A 427 13.65 19.22 -2.46
N ASP A 428 13.65 20.09 -1.46
CA ASP A 428 13.79 21.53 -1.60
C ASP A 428 15.24 22.01 -1.70
N LYS A 429 16.22 21.11 -1.51
CA LYS A 429 17.65 21.46 -1.47
C LYS A 429 18.42 20.83 -2.61
N SER A 430 19.40 21.59 -3.12
CA SER A 430 20.40 21.07 -4.05
C SER A 430 21.42 20.20 -3.32
N LEU A 431 22.17 19.36 -4.05
CA LEU A 431 23.25 18.57 -3.45
C LEU A 431 24.30 19.45 -2.75
N ALA A 432 24.57 20.64 -3.28
CA ALA A 432 25.51 21.60 -2.70
C ALA A 432 24.95 22.28 -1.43
N ASP A 433 23.63 22.38 -1.30
CA ASP A 433 22.95 23.06 -0.18
C ASP A 433 22.53 22.10 0.95
N GLY A 434 23.11 20.89 0.99
CA GLY A 434 22.82 19.91 2.04
C GLY A 434 21.55 19.11 1.80
N LYS A 435 21.40 18.54 0.60
CA LYS A 435 20.28 17.64 0.23
C LYS A 435 20.12 16.42 1.13
N ILE A 436 21.22 15.87 1.67
CA ILE A 436 21.14 14.65 2.48
C ILE A 436 20.83 15.04 3.94
N ARG A 437 19.73 14.51 4.48
CA ARG A 437 19.35 14.70 5.90
C ARG A 437 20.10 13.69 6.77
N TRP A 438 21.37 13.99 7.10
CA TRP A 438 22.27 13.08 7.82
C TRP A 438 21.73 12.55 9.16
N ASN A 439 20.98 13.38 9.88
CA ASN A 439 20.34 13.02 11.15
C ASN A 439 19.18 12.01 11.03
N LYS A 440 18.77 11.66 9.80
CA LYS A 440 17.70 10.68 9.51
C LYS A 440 18.25 9.34 9.04
N LEU A 441 19.52 9.22 8.67
CA LEU A 441 20.10 7.94 8.25
C LEU A 441 20.04 6.91 9.39
N PHE A 442 19.66 5.69 9.03
CA PHE A 442 19.47 4.52 9.89
C PHE A 442 18.46 4.71 11.03
N ARG A 443 17.63 5.76 10.97
CA ARG A 443 16.59 5.99 11.96
C ARG A 443 15.50 4.93 11.82
N VAL A 444 15.12 4.34 12.95
CA VAL A 444 13.97 3.44 13.05
C VAL A 444 12.68 4.29 13.10
N PRO A 445 11.67 4.03 12.25
CA PRO A 445 10.37 4.67 12.38
C PRO A 445 9.72 4.15 13.66
N ARG A 446 9.59 5.03 14.67
CA ARG A 446 8.98 4.72 15.97
C ARG A 446 7.66 5.41 16.11
#